data_AF-A0A961D7B7-F1
#
_entry.id   AF-A0A961D7B7-F1
#
_cell.length_a   1.000
_cell.length_b   1.000
_cell.length_c   1.000
_cell.angle_alpha   90.00
_cell.angle_beta   90.00
_cell.angle_gamma   90.00
#
_symmetry.space_group_name_H-M   'P 1'
#
loop_
_entity.id
_entity.type
_entity.pdbx_description
1 polymer ?
#
loop_
_entity_poly.entity_id
_entity_poly.type
_entity_poly.pdbx_seq_one_letter_code
_entity_poly.pdbx_strand_id
1 'polypeptide(L)'
;MLRAESPPAAVPVFRLKRGRFGVLCAVLLALGKAVAADPSAEQQYWLELTNRFRADPQAELEKLVNFSSPGVWGTPKSDDPSIAYALNYFGTSASDLATQFSSLVAAPPVAWNSLLNVSATDYSNLMVTSDQQSHTLDGYTLDQRIENGGYSANWLELGENLFASTESIIHGHAGFVIDWGDGNGATAGYGNGIQNPAGHRDVLINPFMKEIGIGFQDIAIPGSNVSAVGPYVVTQHFATEFRFDGSTYFSDAILTGSVYQDTIAADLFYTPGEGLAGEVINVYDDATGILVASGFSNSAGGFNIPLTGLTDGVVYRVEAPDTGLAAQTFTLNAHTEDYGAPVIFYDNVYSSFMMVPEPGSLLLCLLAAVPLLGFRSRRSFF
;
A
#
# COMPACT_ATOMS: atom_id res chain seq x y z
N MET A 1 13.36 -63.40 -13.22
CA MET A 1 13.78 -63.18 -11.82
C MET A 1 13.28 -61.81 -11.42
N LEU A 2 12.05 -61.65 -10.89
CA LEU A 2 11.65 -61.82 -9.49
C LEU A 2 12.51 -61.02 -8.49
N ARG A 3 11.99 -59.86 -8.04
CA ARG A 3 11.76 -59.44 -6.64
C ARG A 3 11.33 -57.96 -6.65
N ALA A 4 10.06 -57.63 -6.44
CA ALA A 4 9.34 -57.59 -5.15
C ALA A 4 9.85 -56.46 -4.24
N GLU A 5 9.02 -55.42 -4.14
CA GLU A 5 9.15 -54.23 -3.32
C GLU A 5 9.19 -54.57 -1.83
N SER A 6 9.93 -53.76 -1.07
CA SER A 6 9.95 -53.79 0.40
C SER A 6 9.11 -52.62 0.92
N PRO A 7 8.17 -52.83 1.86
CA PRO A 7 7.36 -51.76 2.43
C PRO A 7 8.15 -50.88 3.42
N PRO A 8 7.76 -49.61 3.62
CA PRO A 8 8.41 -48.70 4.55
C PRO A 8 8.22 -49.10 6.02
N ALA A 9 9.23 -48.79 6.82
CA ALA A 9 9.36 -49.16 8.22
C ALA A 9 8.27 -48.59 9.14
N ALA A 10 7.86 -49.39 10.11
CA ALA A 10 6.83 -49.08 11.09
C ALA A 10 7.27 -47.99 12.09
N VAL A 11 6.34 -47.09 12.40
CA VAL A 11 6.40 -46.06 13.45
C VAL A 11 6.53 -46.73 14.83
N PRO A 12 7.41 -46.26 15.73
CA PRO A 12 7.52 -46.84 17.07
C PRO A 12 6.31 -46.48 17.93
N VAL A 13 5.64 -47.52 18.43
CA VAL A 13 4.56 -47.42 19.44
C VAL A 13 5.18 -47.24 20.83
N PHE A 14 5.03 -46.06 21.42
CA PHE A 14 5.38 -45.84 22.83
C PHE A 14 4.27 -46.34 23.76
N ARG A 15 4.56 -47.39 24.54
CA ARG A 15 3.74 -47.83 25.69
C ARG A 15 3.98 -46.91 26.89
N LEU A 16 2.95 -46.17 27.33
CA LEU A 16 3.00 -45.46 28.62
C LEU A 16 2.97 -46.46 29.79
N LYS A 17 4.03 -46.48 30.60
CA LYS A 17 4.00 -47.01 31.98
C LYS A 17 3.42 -45.94 32.91
N ARG A 18 2.40 -46.31 33.69
CA ARG A 18 1.87 -45.50 34.79
C ARG A 18 2.94 -45.28 35.87
N GLY A 19 3.22 -44.02 36.22
CA GLY A 19 4.10 -43.67 37.32
C GLY A 19 4.11 -42.17 37.63
N ARG A 20 3.36 -41.81 38.69
CA ARG A 20 3.51 -40.69 39.63
C ARG A 20 3.48 -39.23 39.10
N PHE A 21 2.55 -38.50 39.71
CA PHE A 21 2.33 -37.05 39.70
C PHE A 21 3.62 -36.21 39.67
N GLY A 22 3.77 -35.43 38.60
CA GLY A 22 4.54 -34.21 38.53
C GLY A 22 3.76 -33.24 37.65
N VAL A 23 3.40 -32.08 38.18
CA VAL A 23 2.73 -31.02 37.43
C VAL A 23 3.73 -30.47 36.42
N LEU A 24 3.68 -30.98 35.18
CA LEU A 24 4.28 -30.32 34.04
C LEU A 24 3.21 -29.39 33.45
N CYS A 25 3.42 -28.08 33.59
CA CYS A 25 2.81 -27.10 32.70
C CYS A 25 3.25 -27.44 31.27
N ALA A 26 2.38 -28.12 30.52
CA ALA A 26 2.51 -28.20 29.08
C ALA A 26 2.15 -26.82 28.51
N VAL A 27 3.18 -26.00 28.28
CA VAL A 27 3.06 -24.86 27.37
C VAL A 27 2.87 -25.46 25.98
N LEU A 28 1.63 -25.50 25.51
CA LEU A 28 1.33 -25.63 24.10
C LEU A 28 1.87 -24.36 23.43
N LEU A 29 3.06 -24.46 22.83
CA LEU A 29 3.48 -23.56 21.77
C LEU A 29 2.52 -23.80 20.60
N ALA A 30 1.39 -23.10 20.60
CA ALA A 30 0.73 -22.76 19.37
C ALA A 30 1.73 -21.90 18.61
N LEU A 31 2.32 -22.45 17.54
CA LEU A 31 2.90 -21.64 16.47
C LEU A 31 1.74 -20.86 15.87
N GLY A 32 1.38 -19.75 16.50
CA GLY A 32 0.54 -18.74 15.88
C GLY A 32 1.31 -18.25 14.68
N LYS A 33 0.80 -18.46 13.47
CA LYS A 33 1.16 -17.59 12.35
C LYS A 33 0.97 -16.17 12.88
N ALA A 34 2.04 -15.38 12.92
CA ALA A 34 1.92 -13.98 13.28
C ALA A 34 0.82 -13.39 12.39
N VAL A 35 -0.21 -12.81 13.00
CA VAL A 35 -1.21 -12.06 12.24
C VAL A 35 -0.45 -10.90 11.62
N ALA A 36 -0.42 -10.85 10.29
CA ALA A 36 0.22 -9.75 9.60
C ALA A 36 -0.47 -8.45 10.01
N ALA A 37 0.32 -7.44 10.39
CA ALA A 37 -0.21 -6.21 10.97
C ALA A 37 -0.97 -5.36 9.93
N ASP A 38 -1.90 -4.55 10.40
CA ASP A 38 -2.47 -3.46 9.62
C ASP A 38 -1.38 -2.48 9.15
N PRO A 39 -1.59 -1.73 8.05
CA PRO A 39 -0.68 -0.65 7.69
C PRO A 39 -0.64 0.43 8.78
N SER A 40 0.52 1.07 8.96
CA SER A 40 0.60 2.35 9.64
C SER A 40 -0.10 3.45 8.83
N ALA A 41 -0.34 4.61 9.44
CA ALA A 41 -0.93 5.75 8.74
C ALA A 41 -0.02 6.25 7.60
N GLU A 42 1.30 6.19 7.78
CA GLU A 42 2.31 6.51 6.79
C GLU A 42 2.31 5.52 5.61
N GLN A 43 2.17 4.23 5.90
CA GLN A 43 2.05 3.19 4.87
C GLN A 43 0.76 3.35 4.07
N GLN A 44 -0.35 3.64 4.75
CA GLN A 44 -1.62 3.97 4.08
C GLN A 44 -1.47 5.21 3.21
N TYR A 45 -0.84 6.28 3.71
CA TYR A 45 -0.59 7.48 2.91
C TYR A 45 0.22 7.20 1.65
N TRP A 46 1.29 6.39 1.73
CA TRP A 46 2.06 6.02 0.53
C TRP A 46 1.25 5.13 -0.42
N LEU A 47 0.39 4.25 0.09
CA LEU A 47 -0.55 3.50 -0.76
C LEU A 47 -1.50 4.44 -1.52
N GLU A 48 -2.06 5.45 -0.85
CA GLU A 48 -2.92 6.45 -1.47
C GLU A 48 -2.17 7.26 -2.53
N LEU A 49 -0.93 7.68 -2.26
CA LEU A 49 -0.08 8.36 -3.26
C LEU A 49 0.18 7.48 -4.48
N THR A 50 0.45 6.19 -4.26
CA THR A 50 0.66 5.20 -5.32
C THR A 50 -0.61 5.04 -6.17
N ASN A 51 -1.77 4.93 -5.54
CA ASN A 51 -3.04 4.79 -6.26
C ASN A 51 -3.47 6.08 -6.97
N ARG A 52 -3.13 7.27 -6.44
CA ARG A 52 -3.33 8.55 -7.14
C ARG A 52 -2.47 8.65 -8.39
N PHE A 53 -1.20 8.25 -8.30
CA PHE A 53 -0.31 8.13 -9.47
C PHE A 53 -0.87 7.17 -10.52
N ARG A 54 -1.32 5.99 -10.09
CA ARG A 54 -1.87 4.98 -11.01
C ARG A 54 -3.15 5.46 -11.69
N ALA A 55 -4.02 6.18 -10.98
CA ALA A 55 -5.27 6.70 -11.53
C ALA A 55 -5.05 7.83 -12.56
N ASP A 56 -4.12 8.74 -12.31
CA ASP A 56 -3.81 9.87 -13.19
C ASP A 56 -2.32 10.23 -13.11
N PRO A 57 -1.46 9.57 -13.90
CA PRO A 57 -0.02 9.78 -13.81
C PRO A 57 0.39 11.18 -14.25
N GLN A 58 -0.36 11.82 -15.15
CA GLN A 58 -0.07 13.19 -15.59
C GLN A 58 -0.38 14.20 -14.47
N ALA A 59 -1.54 14.09 -13.84
CA ALA A 59 -1.89 14.97 -12.71
C ALA A 59 -0.98 14.75 -11.50
N GLU A 60 -0.48 13.53 -11.29
CA GLU A 60 0.50 13.29 -10.23
C GLU A 60 1.80 14.05 -10.47
N LEU A 61 2.29 14.12 -11.72
CA LEU A 61 3.48 14.91 -12.02
C LEU A 61 3.29 16.37 -11.63
N GLU A 62 2.13 16.96 -11.92
CA GLU A 62 1.81 18.35 -11.56
C GLU A 62 1.82 18.59 -10.04
N LYS A 63 1.56 17.55 -9.23
CA LYS A 63 1.66 17.62 -7.76
C LYS A 63 3.10 17.49 -7.26
N LEU A 64 3.95 16.78 -7.99
CA LEU A 64 5.34 16.52 -7.57
C LEU A 64 6.31 17.62 -8.01
N VAL A 65 6.03 18.28 -9.14
CA VAL A 65 6.96 19.25 -9.74
C VAL A 65 6.28 20.49 -10.30
N ASN A 66 7.04 21.57 -10.37
CA ASN A 66 6.62 22.84 -10.93
C ASN A 66 7.21 23.01 -12.34
N PHE A 67 6.34 23.22 -13.33
CA PHE A 67 6.73 23.65 -14.67
C PHE A 67 6.28 25.09 -14.92
N SER A 68 7.14 25.93 -15.49
CA SER A 68 6.72 27.26 -15.99
C SER A 68 5.99 27.16 -17.32
N SER A 69 6.29 26.10 -18.08
CA SER A 69 5.62 25.66 -19.31
C SER A 69 5.98 24.19 -19.54
N PRO A 70 5.24 23.43 -20.36
CA PRO A 70 5.57 22.01 -20.63
C PRO A 70 7.04 21.82 -21.01
N GLY A 71 7.75 20.97 -20.28
CA GLY A 71 9.17 20.67 -20.50
C GLY A 71 10.15 21.77 -20.05
N VAL A 72 9.70 22.77 -19.28
CA VAL A 72 10.55 23.85 -18.74
C VAL A 72 10.31 24.00 -17.24
N TRP A 73 11.36 23.81 -16.45
CA TRP A 73 11.30 23.89 -14.99
C TRP A 73 10.82 25.26 -14.49
N GLY A 74 9.93 25.23 -13.50
CA GLY A 74 9.64 26.36 -12.64
C GLY A 74 10.78 26.61 -11.63
N THR A 75 10.64 27.64 -10.80
CA THR A 75 11.56 27.94 -9.70
C THR A 75 10.76 28.22 -8.43
N PRO A 76 10.82 27.34 -7.40
CA PRO A 76 11.60 26.10 -7.34
C PRO A 76 11.06 24.99 -8.27
N LYS A 77 11.84 23.93 -8.52
CA LYS A 77 11.43 22.77 -9.35
C LYS A 77 10.32 21.92 -8.72
N SER A 78 10.15 22.00 -7.40
CA SER A 78 9.09 21.35 -6.62
C SER A 78 8.82 22.21 -5.39
N ASP A 79 7.62 22.13 -4.84
CA ASP A 79 7.26 22.77 -3.57
C ASP A 79 7.85 21.99 -2.37
N ASP A 80 8.18 20.71 -2.54
CA ASP A 80 8.97 19.95 -1.57
C ASP A 80 10.47 20.22 -1.79
N PRO A 81 11.20 20.72 -0.77
CA PRO A 81 12.60 21.10 -0.90
C PRO A 81 13.53 19.90 -1.15
N SER A 82 13.20 18.70 -0.66
CA SER A 82 14.00 17.49 -0.87
C SER A 82 13.84 16.98 -2.30
N ILE A 83 12.62 17.02 -2.84
CA ILE A 83 12.37 16.70 -4.26
C ILE A 83 13.08 17.74 -5.15
N ALA A 84 12.94 19.04 -4.85
CA ALA A 84 13.61 20.09 -5.60
C ALA A 84 15.14 19.93 -5.57
N TYR A 85 15.70 19.52 -4.42
CA TYR A 85 17.12 19.22 -4.29
C TYR A 85 17.53 18.03 -5.17
N ALA A 86 16.81 16.91 -5.12
CA ALA A 86 17.10 15.74 -5.95
C ALA A 86 17.07 16.06 -7.45
N LEU A 87 16.03 16.75 -7.92
CA LEU A 87 15.91 17.18 -9.33
C LEU A 87 17.05 18.12 -9.77
N ASN A 88 17.62 18.90 -8.86
CA ASN A 88 18.78 19.74 -9.14
C ASN A 88 20.08 18.92 -9.13
N TYR A 89 20.25 18.07 -8.13
CA TYR A 89 21.42 17.22 -7.95
C TYR A 89 21.63 16.27 -9.14
N PHE A 90 20.57 15.58 -9.56
CA PHE A 90 20.61 14.65 -10.70
C PHE A 90 20.53 15.36 -12.05
N GLY A 91 20.25 16.67 -12.09
CA GLY A 91 20.11 17.40 -13.34
C GLY A 91 18.94 16.92 -14.20
N THR A 92 17.84 16.47 -13.57
CA THR A 92 16.67 15.88 -14.23
C THR A 92 16.14 16.78 -15.35
N SER A 93 16.00 16.21 -16.56
CA SER A 93 15.55 16.88 -17.76
C SER A 93 14.04 17.07 -17.73
N ALA A 94 13.59 18.34 -17.71
CA ALA A 94 12.18 18.69 -17.74
C ALA A 94 11.48 18.19 -19.00
N SER A 95 12.12 18.33 -20.17
CA SER A 95 11.54 17.93 -21.45
C SER A 95 11.36 16.43 -21.55
N ASP A 96 12.35 15.67 -21.08
CA ASP A 96 12.30 14.20 -21.15
C ASP A 96 11.29 13.66 -20.14
N LEU A 97 11.26 14.23 -18.93
CA LEU A 97 10.27 13.86 -17.92
C LEU A 97 8.85 14.13 -18.41
N ALA A 98 8.57 15.33 -18.93
CA ALA A 98 7.26 15.68 -19.47
C ALA A 98 6.86 14.77 -20.64
N THR A 99 7.82 14.40 -21.51
CA THR A 99 7.58 13.49 -22.62
C THR A 99 7.24 12.08 -22.13
N GLN A 100 8.03 11.53 -21.20
CA GLN A 100 7.77 10.22 -20.61
C GLN A 100 6.40 10.16 -19.94
N PHE A 101 6.07 11.15 -19.13
CA PHE A 101 4.77 11.21 -18.45
C PHE A 101 3.60 11.39 -19.40
N SER A 102 3.75 12.12 -20.52
CA SER A 102 2.70 12.23 -21.53
C SER A 102 2.33 10.91 -22.20
N SER A 103 3.19 9.88 -22.09
CA SER A 103 2.96 8.54 -22.64
C SER A 103 2.42 7.51 -21.64
N LEU A 104 2.39 7.86 -20.34
CA LEU A 104 1.87 6.96 -19.31
C LEU A 104 0.36 6.81 -19.44
N VAL A 105 -0.12 5.60 -19.20
CA VAL A 105 -1.55 5.28 -19.18
C VAL A 105 -1.93 4.93 -17.75
N ALA A 106 -3.14 5.33 -17.36
CA ALA A 106 -3.68 4.98 -16.06
C ALA A 106 -3.72 3.45 -15.86
N ALA A 107 -3.50 3.02 -14.62
CA ALA A 107 -3.52 1.63 -14.19
C ALA A 107 -4.55 1.43 -13.06
N PRO A 108 -5.14 0.23 -12.91
CA PRO A 108 -6.01 -0.08 -11.78
C PRO A 108 -5.28 0.11 -10.45
N PRO A 109 -5.96 0.45 -9.35
CA PRO A 109 -5.32 0.61 -8.04
C PRO A 109 -4.67 -0.70 -7.54
N VAL A 110 -3.64 -0.59 -6.73
CA VAL A 110 -3.11 -1.71 -5.93
C VAL A 110 -3.74 -1.70 -4.54
N ALA A 111 -3.96 -2.88 -3.99
CA ALA A 111 -4.50 -3.10 -2.65
C ALA A 111 -3.37 -3.36 -1.64
N TRP A 112 -3.56 -2.99 -0.38
CA TRP A 112 -2.58 -3.33 0.67
C TRP A 112 -2.58 -4.84 0.92
N ASN A 113 -1.39 -5.44 0.98
CA ASN A 113 -1.20 -6.80 1.43
C ASN A 113 -0.16 -6.87 2.58
N SER A 114 -0.64 -7.24 3.77
CA SER A 114 0.20 -7.29 4.96
C SER A 114 1.29 -8.36 4.91
N LEU A 115 1.15 -9.41 4.10
CA LEU A 115 2.19 -10.46 3.94
C LEU A 115 3.33 -9.97 3.05
N LEU A 116 3.01 -9.24 1.97
CA LEU A 116 4.03 -8.49 1.21
C LEU A 116 4.75 -7.48 2.11
N ASN A 117 4.01 -6.79 2.98
CA ASN A 117 4.63 -5.83 3.91
C ASN A 117 5.62 -6.47 4.89
N VAL A 118 5.37 -7.70 5.36
CA VAL A 118 6.33 -8.44 6.20
C VAL A 118 7.65 -8.57 5.44
N SER A 119 7.62 -9.11 4.22
CA SER A 119 8.83 -9.29 3.41
C SER A 119 9.52 -7.95 3.06
N ALA A 120 8.76 -6.90 2.77
CA ALA A 120 9.30 -5.58 2.46
C ALA A 120 9.98 -4.93 3.68
N THR A 121 9.39 -5.10 4.87
CA THR A 121 9.96 -4.59 6.14
C THR A 121 11.25 -5.32 6.48
N ASP A 122 11.26 -6.65 6.35
CA ASP A 122 12.46 -7.46 6.56
C ASP A 122 13.58 -7.05 5.61
N TYR A 123 13.25 -6.73 4.35
CA TYR A 123 14.24 -6.28 3.38
C TYR A 123 14.78 -4.88 3.66
N SER A 124 13.92 -3.96 4.11
CA SER A 124 14.35 -2.63 4.57
C SER A 124 15.33 -2.72 5.75
N ASN A 125 15.06 -3.61 6.70
CA ASN A 125 15.96 -3.90 7.81
C ASN A 125 17.31 -4.49 7.33
N LEU A 126 17.27 -5.33 6.31
CA LEU A 126 18.48 -5.90 5.72
C LEU A 126 19.35 -4.83 5.04
N MET A 127 18.73 -3.89 4.31
CA MET A 127 19.45 -2.76 3.71
C MET A 127 20.16 -1.92 4.78
N VAL A 128 19.47 -1.63 5.89
CA VAL A 128 20.05 -0.87 7.02
C VAL A 128 21.20 -1.62 7.67
N THR A 129 21.02 -2.90 8.00
CA THR A 129 22.03 -3.70 8.71
C THR A 129 23.24 -4.03 7.84
N SER A 130 23.06 -4.09 6.52
CA SER A 130 24.13 -4.33 5.54
C SER A 130 24.78 -3.04 5.02
N ASP A 131 24.22 -1.88 5.40
CA ASP A 131 24.55 -0.53 4.88
C ASP A 131 24.68 -0.48 3.35
N GLN A 132 23.70 -1.05 2.65
CA GLN A 132 23.70 -1.20 1.20
C GLN A 132 22.29 -1.07 0.62
N GLN A 133 22.20 -0.60 -0.62
CA GLN A 133 21.00 -0.65 -1.46
C GLN A 133 21.25 -1.65 -2.60
N SER A 134 20.55 -2.78 -2.61
CA SER A 134 20.64 -3.81 -3.65
C SER A 134 19.43 -4.74 -3.56
N HIS A 135 19.00 -5.29 -4.71
CA HIS A 135 17.89 -6.27 -4.82
C HIS A 135 18.28 -7.71 -4.42
N THR A 136 19.57 -7.98 -4.16
CA THR A 136 20.08 -9.34 -3.96
C THR A 136 20.87 -9.54 -2.66
N LEU A 137 20.66 -8.69 -1.65
CA LEU A 137 21.46 -8.70 -0.41
C LEU A 137 21.43 -10.03 0.35
N ASP A 138 20.32 -10.75 0.31
CA ASP A 138 20.15 -12.04 1.00
C ASP A 138 20.31 -13.26 0.09
N GLY A 139 20.61 -13.06 -1.19
CA GLY A 139 20.78 -14.14 -2.15
C GLY A 139 19.48 -14.90 -2.51
N TYR A 140 18.31 -14.39 -2.13
CA TYR A 140 17.02 -14.91 -2.56
C TYR A 140 16.53 -14.23 -3.83
N THR A 141 15.75 -14.95 -4.63
CA THR A 141 14.91 -14.36 -5.68
C THR A 141 13.69 -13.69 -5.05
N LEU A 142 13.03 -12.79 -5.78
CA LEU A 142 11.89 -12.02 -5.25
C LEU A 142 10.71 -12.92 -4.84
N ASP A 143 10.41 -13.97 -5.61
CA ASP A 143 9.40 -14.97 -5.27
C ASP A 143 9.68 -15.63 -3.93
N GLN A 144 10.92 -16.09 -3.72
CA GLN A 144 11.35 -16.67 -2.45
C GLN A 144 11.19 -15.68 -1.28
N ARG A 145 11.53 -14.40 -1.51
CA ARG A 145 11.43 -13.34 -0.50
C ARG A 145 9.98 -13.13 -0.05
N ILE A 146 9.04 -13.00 -0.99
CA ILE A 146 7.64 -12.76 -0.64
C ILE A 146 6.96 -14.00 -0.05
N GLU A 147 7.31 -15.19 -0.53
CA GLU A 147 6.82 -16.47 0.03
C GLU A 147 7.33 -16.68 1.46
N ASN A 148 8.58 -16.29 1.74
CA ASN A 148 9.12 -16.28 3.10
C ASN A 148 8.39 -15.28 4.02
N GLY A 149 7.89 -14.17 3.47
CA GLY A 149 6.97 -13.24 4.13
C GLY A 149 5.56 -13.81 4.35
N GLY A 150 5.26 -14.98 3.77
CA GLY A 150 4.00 -15.69 3.91
C GLY A 150 3.01 -15.49 2.76
N TYR A 151 3.39 -14.77 1.70
CA TYR A 151 2.55 -14.59 0.50
C TYR A 151 2.30 -15.93 -0.20
N SER A 152 1.20 -16.02 -0.96
CA SER A 152 0.83 -17.23 -1.68
C SER A 152 1.87 -17.62 -2.73
N ALA A 153 2.15 -18.92 -2.87
CA ALA A 153 2.93 -19.45 -3.99
C ALA A 153 2.14 -19.47 -5.32
N ASN A 154 0.85 -19.12 -5.30
CA ASN A 154 0.01 -19.00 -6.48
C ASN A 154 -0.03 -17.54 -6.97
N TRP A 155 1.10 -17.06 -7.48
CA TRP A 155 1.25 -15.71 -8.01
C TRP A 155 1.46 -15.71 -9.53
N LEU A 156 1.21 -14.56 -10.17
CA LEU A 156 1.37 -14.31 -11.61
C LEU A 156 2.48 -13.30 -11.90
N GLU A 157 2.42 -12.14 -11.24
CA GLU A 157 3.32 -11.00 -11.41
C GLU A 157 4.00 -10.66 -10.10
N LEU A 158 5.24 -10.15 -10.17
CA LEU A 158 6.03 -9.72 -9.03
C LEU A 158 6.81 -8.44 -9.37
N GLY A 159 6.94 -7.53 -8.40
CA GLY A 159 7.73 -6.31 -8.53
C GLY A 159 8.39 -5.89 -7.22
N GLU A 160 9.53 -5.21 -7.30
CA GLU A 160 10.26 -4.69 -6.15
C GLU A 160 10.81 -3.30 -6.44
N ASN A 161 10.54 -2.36 -5.55
CA ASN A 161 11.20 -1.04 -5.51
C ASN A 161 11.96 -0.91 -4.19
N LEU A 162 13.11 -0.23 -4.20
CA LEU A 162 13.89 0.02 -2.99
C LEU A 162 14.60 1.38 -3.02
N PHE A 163 14.60 2.08 -1.89
CA PHE A 163 15.27 3.37 -1.75
C PHE A 163 15.76 3.59 -0.32
N ALA A 164 17.07 3.66 -0.15
CA ALA A 164 17.75 3.65 1.15
C ALA A 164 18.05 5.04 1.73
N SER A 165 17.62 6.11 1.06
CA SER A 165 17.86 7.50 1.48
C SER A 165 16.63 8.39 1.26
N THR A 166 15.46 7.89 1.63
CA THR A 166 14.21 8.63 1.52
C THR A 166 14.11 9.67 2.64
N GLU A 167 13.95 10.95 2.29
CA GLU A 167 13.82 12.09 3.24
C GLU A 167 12.42 12.23 3.87
N SER A 168 11.39 11.80 3.16
CA SER A 168 9.98 11.82 3.57
C SER A 168 9.20 10.87 2.68
N ILE A 169 7.98 10.48 3.07
CA ILE A 169 7.14 9.59 2.24
C ILE A 169 6.90 10.19 0.84
N ILE A 170 6.60 11.48 0.76
CA ILE A 170 6.37 12.15 -0.53
C ILE A 170 7.66 12.24 -1.36
N HIS A 171 8.82 12.42 -0.72
CA HIS A 171 10.12 12.36 -1.40
C HIS A 171 10.41 10.95 -1.94
N GLY A 172 10.13 9.90 -1.17
CA GLY A 172 10.31 8.51 -1.61
C GLY A 172 9.38 8.14 -2.76
N HIS A 173 8.10 8.51 -2.65
CA HIS A 173 7.12 8.37 -3.72
C HIS A 173 7.57 9.08 -5.00
N ALA A 174 7.97 10.34 -4.89
CA ALA A 174 8.50 11.08 -6.03
C ALA A 174 9.77 10.46 -6.60
N GLY A 175 10.62 9.90 -5.74
CA GLY A 175 11.83 9.17 -6.14
C GLY A 175 11.50 8.00 -7.03
N PHE A 176 10.51 7.18 -6.68
CA PHE A 176 10.08 6.07 -7.52
C PHE A 176 9.29 6.51 -8.76
N VAL A 177 8.43 7.52 -8.64
CA VAL A 177 7.57 8.00 -9.74
C VAL A 177 8.37 8.75 -10.81
N ILE A 178 9.26 9.66 -10.43
CA ILE A 178 10.12 10.38 -11.38
C ILE A 178 11.28 9.49 -11.83
N ASP A 179 11.74 8.62 -10.92
CA ASP A 179 12.89 7.74 -11.07
C ASP A 179 14.17 8.52 -11.40
N TRP A 180 14.45 9.57 -10.61
CA TRP A 180 15.69 10.31 -10.76
C TRP A 180 16.88 9.43 -10.42
N GLY A 181 17.96 9.56 -11.17
CA GLY A 181 19.14 8.72 -10.95
C GLY A 181 20.11 8.77 -12.12
N ASP A 182 21.12 7.90 -12.07
CA ASP A 182 22.07 7.72 -13.14
C ASP A 182 21.47 6.89 -14.26
N GLY A 183 20.98 7.55 -15.32
CA GLY A 183 20.63 6.86 -16.55
C GLY A 183 21.81 6.03 -17.07
N ASN A 184 21.76 4.70 -16.93
CA ASN A 184 22.71 3.73 -17.47
C ASN A 184 24.21 3.96 -17.17
N GLY A 185 24.57 4.40 -15.96
CA GLY A 185 25.98 4.50 -15.57
C GLY A 185 26.82 5.45 -16.43
N ALA A 186 26.22 6.53 -16.95
CA ALA A 186 26.95 7.58 -17.63
C ALA A 186 27.94 8.25 -16.65
N THR A 187 29.23 7.91 -16.75
CA THR A 187 30.28 8.53 -15.95
C THR A 187 30.35 10.04 -16.25
N ALA A 188 30.37 10.81 -15.16
CA ALA A 188 30.30 12.28 -15.06
C ALA A 188 29.01 12.91 -15.63
N GLY A 189 27.96 12.94 -14.79
CA GLY A 189 26.79 13.80 -14.96
C GLY A 189 25.54 13.08 -15.46
N TYR A 190 25.03 12.12 -14.67
CA TYR A 190 23.66 11.53 -14.61
C TYR A 190 22.83 11.35 -15.90
N GLY A 191 23.38 11.49 -17.11
CA GLY A 191 22.61 11.54 -18.35
C GLY A 191 21.60 12.68 -18.33
N ASN A 192 20.31 12.34 -18.49
CA ASN A 192 19.20 13.27 -18.36
C ASN A 192 18.62 13.32 -16.94
N GLY A 193 19.30 12.72 -15.96
CA GLY A 193 18.89 12.69 -14.55
C GLY A 193 17.65 11.85 -14.25
N ILE A 194 17.34 10.88 -15.13
CA ILE A 194 16.27 9.89 -14.99
C ILE A 194 16.89 8.51 -15.27
N GLN A 195 16.53 7.49 -14.49
CA GLN A 195 16.95 6.11 -14.74
C GLN A 195 16.43 5.61 -16.09
N ASN A 196 17.19 4.71 -16.72
CA ASN A 196 16.84 4.17 -18.03
C ASN A 196 17.11 2.65 -18.09
N PRO A 197 16.07 1.80 -18.00
CA PRO A 197 14.66 2.17 -17.87
C PRO A 197 14.36 2.85 -16.53
N ALA A 198 13.23 3.55 -16.45
CA ALA A 198 12.70 4.08 -15.19
C ALA A 198 12.01 2.94 -14.43
N GLY A 199 12.80 1.94 -14.04
CA GLY A 199 12.31 0.66 -13.53
C GLY A 199 11.36 0.79 -12.34
N HIS A 200 11.59 1.76 -11.46
CA HIS A 200 10.72 1.96 -10.30
C HIS A 200 9.32 2.45 -10.72
N ARG A 201 9.29 3.40 -11.65
CA ARG A 201 8.05 3.92 -12.22
C ARG A 201 7.33 2.84 -13.03
N ASP A 202 8.08 2.05 -13.80
CA ASP A 202 7.54 0.99 -14.64
C ASP A 202 6.82 -0.08 -13.78
N VAL A 203 7.36 -0.44 -12.62
CA VAL A 203 6.68 -1.30 -11.64
C VAL A 203 5.43 -0.62 -11.07
N LEU A 204 5.53 0.65 -10.67
CA LEU A 204 4.41 1.40 -10.08
C LEU A 204 3.22 1.57 -11.01
N ILE A 205 3.43 1.68 -12.33
CA ILE A 205 2.35 1.86 -13.32
C ILE A 205 1.97 0.57 -14.06
N ASN A 206 2.60 -0.57 -13.72
CA ASN A 206 2.26 -1.84 -14.34
C ASN A 206 0.80 -2.22 -14.02
N PRO A 207 -0.08 -2.36 -15.03
CA PRO A 207 -1.51 -2.63 -14.81
C PRO A 207 -1.77 -4.03 -14.25
N PHE A 208 -0.80 -4.95 -14.35
CA PHE A 208 -0.94 -6.32 -13.88
C PHE A 208 -0.54 -6.50 -12.41
N MET A 209 -0.01 -5.47 -11.74
CA MET A 209 0.20 -5.49 -10.28
C MET A 209 -1.11 -5.17 -9.56
N LYS A 210 -1.49 -5.98 -8.57
CA LYS A 210 -2.76 -5.82 -7.83
C LYS A 210 -2.59 -5.58 -6.35
N GLU A 211 -1.48 -5.99 -5.78
CA GLU A 211 -1.24 -5.92 -4.34
C GLU A 211 0.13 -5.31 -4.08
N ILE A 212 0.26 -4.59 -2.97
CA ILE A 212 1.49 -3.96 -2.54
C ILE A 212 1.67 -4.09 -1.02
N GLY A 213 2.90 -4.35 -0.60
CA GLY A 213 3.36 -4.12 0.77
C GLY A 213 4.48 -3.08 0.77
N ILE A 214 4.44 -2.12 1.70
CA ILE A 214 5.41 -1.02 1.79
C ILE A 214 6.10 -1.10 3.15
N GLY A 215 7.29 -1.69 3.19
CA GLY A 215 8.09 -1.77 4.40
C GLY A 215 9.09 -0.63 4.48
N PHE A 216 9.30 -0.07 5.66
CA PHE A 216 10.40 0.85 5.89
C PHE A 216 10.98 0.73 7.29
N GLN A 217 12.27 1.05 7.40
CA GLN A 217 12.98 1.25 8.66
C GLN A 217 13.27 2.75 8.82
N ASP A 218 12.86 3.32 9.94
CA ASP A 218 12.87 4.77 10.21
C ASP A 218 13.37 5.15 11.62
N ILE A 219 13.57 4.17 12.50
CA ILE A 219 13.95 4.41 13.91
C ILE A 219 15.37 3.91 14.20
N ALA A 220 15.79 2.81 13.58
CA ALA A 220 17.01 2.08 13.93
C ALA A 220 18.11 2.17 12.84
N ILE A 221 18.29 3.34 12.22
CA ILE A 221 19.34 3.57 11.22
C ILE A 221 20.61 4.09 11.91
N PRO A 222 21.74 3.34 11.88
CA PRO A 222 22.99 3.82 12.46
C PRO A 222 23.51 5.05 11.72
N GLY A 223 23.86 6.13 12.45
CA GLY A 223 24.47 7.33 11.85
C GLY A 223 25.87 7.12 11.25
N SER A 224 26.44 5.92 11.38
CA SER A 224 27.65 5.49 10.68
C SER A 224 27.41 4.93 9.28
N ASN A 225 26.15 4.67 8.92
CA ASN A 225 25.80 4.20 7.59
C ASN A 225 26.14 5.26 6.54
N VAL A 226 26.61 4.81 5.37
CA VAL A 226 26.97 5.68 4.23
C VAL A 226 26.12 5.41 2.99
N SER A 227 25.46 4.26 2.90
CA SER A 227 24.57 3.91 1.77
C SER A 227 23.10 3.87 2.19
N ALA A 228 22.79 3.25 3.33
CA ALA A 228 21.44 3.19 3.88
C ALA A 228 21.28 4.24 4.98
N VAL A 229 21.16 5.50 4.56
CA VAL A 229 21.26 6.68 5.43
C VAL A 229 19.92 7.18 5.97
N GLY A 230 18.80 6.75 5.38
CA GLY A 230 17.47 7.20 5.79
C GLY A 230 17.19 8.67 5.45
N PRO A 231 16.29 9.36 6.19
CA PRO A 231 15.57 8.94 7.40
C PRO A 231 14.62 7.74 7.23
N TYR A 232 14.17 7.44 6.01
CA TYR A 232 13.45 6.22 5.69
C TYR A 232 14.28 5.35 4.73
N VAL A 233 14.46 4.08 5.07
CA VAL A 233 14.98 3.05 4.18
C VAL A 233 13.81 2.15 3.82
N VAL A 234 13.45 2.10 2.54
CA VAL A 234 12.14 1.62 2.08
C VAL A 234 12.28 0.52 1.06
N THR A 235 11.42 -0.49 1.16
CA THR A 235 11.14 -1.48 0.12
C THR A 235 9.64 -1.50 -0.17
N GLN A 236 9.26 -1.59 -1.44
CA GLN A 236 7.92 -1.96 -1.86
C GLN A 236 7.97 -3.31 -2.56
N HIS A 237 7.14 -4.27 -2.14
CA HIS A 237 6.90 -5.48 -2.90
C HIS A 237 5.50 -5.45 -3.50
N PHE A 238 5.43 -5.83 -4.76
CA PHE A 238 4.19 -5.95 -5.51
C PHE A 238 3.99 -7.40 -5.91
N ALA A 239 2.75 -7.83 -5.93
CA ALA A 239 2.41 -9.12 -6.49
C ALA A 239 0.96 -9.16 -6.96
N THR A 240 0.65 -10.24 -7.67
CA THR A 240 -0.72 -10.57 -8.10
C THR A 240 -0.96 -12.05 -7.87
N GLU A 241 -1.97 -12.39 -7.08
CA GLU A 241 -2.41 -13.77 -6.90
C GLU A 241 -3.36 -14.24 -8.00
N PHE A 242 -3.42 -15.56 -8.17
CA PHE A 242 -4.48 -16.24 -8.90
C PHE A 242 -5.09 -17.37 -8.09
N ARG A 243 -6.32 -17.74 -8.45
CA ARG A 243 -7.00 -18.96 -7.99
C ARG A 243 -7.46 -19.81 -9.16
N PHE A 244 -7.71 -21.08 -8.90
CA PHE A 244 -8.30 -22.03 -9.85
C PHE A 244 -9.59 -22.60 -9.25
N ASP A 245 -10.70 -22.55 -9.99
CA ASP A 245 -12.00 -23.04 -9.52
C ASP A 245 -12.29 -24.51 -9.87
N GLY A 246 -11.33 -25.19 -10.53
CA GLY A 246 -11.51 -26.53 -11.09
C GLY A 246 -11.63 -26.56 -12.61
N SER A 247 -11.87 -25.41 -13.25
CA SER A 247 -11.94 -25.27 -14.71
C SER A 247 -11.21 -24.04 -15.24
N THR A 248 -11.23 -22.94 -14.50
CA THR A 248 -10.77 -21.62 -14.97
C THR A 248 -9.84 -20.99 -13.95
N TYR A 249 -8.78 -20.34 -14.42
CA TYR A 249 -7.91 -19.52 -13.60
C TYR A 249 -8.44 -18.09 -13.53
N PHE A 250 -8.41 -17.50 -12.34
CA PHE A 250 -8.88 -16.14 -12.09
C PHE A 250 -7.83 -15.35 -11.31
N SER A 251 -7.64 -14.10 -11.68
CA SER A 251 -7.14 -13.08 -10.76
C SER A 251 -8.31 -12.17 -10.39
N ASP A 252 -8.91 -12.40 -9.22
CA ASP A 252 -10.09 -11.68 -8.74
C ASP A 252 -9.77 -10.22 -8.39
N ALA A 253 -10.68 -9.30 -8.67
CA ALA A 253 -10.55 -7.91 -8.25
C ALA A 253 -10.58 -7.77 -6.72
N ILE A 254 -9.92 -6.73 -6.24
CA ILE A 254 -9.99 -6.25 -4.87
C ILE A 254 -10.57 -4.85 -4.90
N LEU A 255 -11.60 -4.62 -4.08
CA LEU A 255 -12.06 -3.27 -3.78
C LEU A 255 -11.15 -2.70 -2.70
N THR A 256 -10.43 -1.63 -3.01
CA THR A 256 -9.51 -0.96 -2.10
C THR A 256 -9.82 0.52 -1.96
N GLY A 257 -9.30 1.14 -0.90
CA GLY A 257 -9.38 2.57 -0.67
C GLY A 257 -9.40 2.89 0.82
N SER A 258 -9.97 4.04 1.19
CA SER A 258 -9.92 4.53 2.57
C SER A 258 -11.18 5.27 3.01
N VAL A 259 -11.41 5.25 4.32
CA VAL A 259 -12.37 6.07 5.04
C VAL A 259 -11.60 6.99 5.98
N TYR A 260 -11.76 8.30 5.84
CA TYR A 260 -10.95 9.27 6.57
C TYR A 260 -11.68 10.59 6.82
N GLN A 261 -11.20 11.38 7.79
CA GLN A 261 -11.66 12.74 8.08
C GLN A 261 -10.62 13.76 7.63
N ASP A 262 -10.90 14.48 6.54
CA ASP A 262 -9.99 15.50 5.98
C ASP A 262 -9.96 16.75 6.87
N THR A 263 -9.13 16.72 7.90
CA THR A 263 -9.15 17.68 9.03
C THR A 263 -7.78 18.13 9.46
N ILE A 264 -6.74 17.39 9.09
CA ILE A 264 -5.34 17.72 9.39
C ILE A 264 -4.81 18.66 8.32
N ALA A 265 -4.88 18.25 7.05
CA ALA A 265 -4.41 19.07 5.92
C ALA A 265 -5.55 19.85 5.25
N ALA A 266 -6.78 19.34 5.27
CA ALA A 266 -7.93 19.91 4.56
C ALA A 266 -7.65 20.07 3.05
N ASP A 267 -7.08 19.02 2.44
CA ASP A 267 -6.57 19.02 1.06
C ASP A 267 -7.31 18.04 0.13
N LEU A 268 -8.43 17.49 0.60
CA LEU A 268 -9.26 16.49 -0.08
C LEU A 268 -8.48 15.19 -0.40
N PHE A 269 -7.51 14.86 0.44
CA PHE A 269 -6.69 13.66 0.33
C PHE A 269 -6.39 13.09 1.70
N TYR A 270 -6.06 11.79 1.76
CA TYR A 270 -5.69 11.15 3.01
C TYR A 270 -4.39 11.76 3.55
N THR A 271 -4.42 12.29 4.78
CA THR A 271 -3.23 12.64 5.55
C THR A 271 -3.01 11.62 6.68
N PRO A 272 -1.76 11.20 6.96
CA PRO A 272 -1.47 10.31 8.09
C PRO A 272 -2.15 10.76 9.40
N GLY A 273 -2.99 9.90 9.95
CA GLY A 273 -3.75 10.16 11.18
C GLY A 273 -5.23 10.51 10.97
N GLU A 274 -5.68 10.71 9.73
CA GLU A 274 -7.09 11.01 9.41
C GLU A 274 -7.97 9.77 9.26
N GLY A 275 -7.36 8.60 9.10
CA GLY A 275 -8.04 7.34 8.86
C GLY A 275 -8.98 6.93 10.00
N LEU A 276 -10.12 6.35 9.62
CA LEU A 276 -11.13 5.88 10.56
C LEU A 276 -11.19 4.37 10.60
N ALA A 277 -10.92 3.82 11.77
CA ALA A 277 -10.86 2.39 11.98
C ALA A 277 -12.22 1.76 12.24
N GLY A 278 -12.45 0.57 11.71
CA GLY A 278 -13.62 -0.24 12.01
C GLY A 278 -14.92 0.24 11.34
N GLU A 279 -14.83 1.13 10.36
CA GLU A 279 -15.96 1.55 9.53
C GLU A 279 -16.39 0.37 8.66
N VAL A 280 -17.68 0.10 8.59
CA VAL A 280 -18.22 -0.98 7.73
C VAL A 280 -18.18 -0.53 6.28
N ILE A 281 -17.73 -1.40 5.37
CA ILE A 281 -17.84 -1.19 3.93
C ILE A 281 -18.64 -2.36 3.35
N ASN A 282 -19.76 -2.06 2.70
CA ASN A 282 -20.67 -3.02 2.11
C ASN A 282 -20.69 -2.88 0.59
N VAL A 283 -20.65 -4.00 -0.13
CA VAL A 283 -20.79 -4.08 -1.58
C VAL A 283 -22.08 -4.82 -1.92
N TYR A 284 -22.94 -4.16 -2.68
CA TYR A 284 -24.21 -4.70 -3.16
C TYR A 284 -24.18 -4.88 -4.67
N ASP A 285 -24.89 -5.89 -5.16
CA ASP A 285 -25.39 -5.84 -6.54
C ASP A 285 -26.48 -4.74 -6.59
N ASP A 286 -26.26 -3.70 -7.40
CA ASP A 286 -27.08 -2.50 -7.34
C ASP A 286 -28.53 -2.74 -7.83
N ALA A 287 -28.70 -3.66 -8.79
CA ALA A 287 -30.00 -3.97 -9.36
C ALA A 287 -30.87 -4.80 -8.41
N THR A 288 -30.27 -5.77 -7.71
CA THR A 288 -30.99 -6.70 -6.84
C THR A 288 -31.02 -6.25 -5.37
N GLY A 289 -30.11 -5.36 -4.97
CA GLY A 289 -29.93 -4.93 -3.58
C GLY A 289 -29.35 -6.00 -2.66
N ILE A 290 -28.79 -7.08 -3.23
CA ILE A 290 -28.19 -8.18 -2.46
C ILE A 290 -26.78 -7.78 -2.05
N LEU A 291 -26.45 -7.96 -0.76
CA LEU A 291 -25.08 -7.81 -0.26
C LEU A 291 -24.23 -8.97 -0.81
N VAL A 292 -23.18 -8.64 -1.57
CA VAL A 292 -22.29 -9.61 -2.23
C VAL A 292 -20.89 -9.67 -1.61
N ALA A 293 -20.44 -8.60 -0.97
CA ALA A 293 -19.21 -8.58 -0.19
C ALA A 293 -19.29 -7.53 0.94
N SER A 294 -18.49 -7.69 1.98
CA SER A 294 -18.37 -6.70 3.06
C SER A 294 -17.02 -6.81 3.75
N GLY A 295 -16.55 -5.70 4.31
CA GLY A 295 -15.34 -5.64 5.12
C GLY A 295 -15.38 -4.47 6.09
N PHE A 296 -14.24 -4.22 6.72
CA PHE A 296 -14.04 -3.09 7.62
C PHE A 296 -12.78 -2.33 7.22
N SER A 297 -12.76 -1.04 7.50
CA SER A 297 -11.51 -0.29 7.48
C SER A 297 -10.57 -0.75 8.60
N ASN A 298 -9.28 -0.79 8.30
CA ASN A 298 -8.19 -1.11 9.21
C ASN A 298 -7.89 0.05 10.16
N SER A 299 -6.92 -0.14 11.07
CA SER A 299 -6.54 0.89 12.05
C SER A 299 -6.06 2.23 11.46
N ALA A 300 -5.62 2.25 10.21
CA ALA A 300 -5.23 3.45 9.46
C ALA A 300 -6.34 3.96 8.51
N GLY A 301 -7.55 3.39 8.55
CA GLY A 301 -8.69 3.79 7.74
C GLY A 301 -8.74 3.19 6.33
N GLY A 302 -7.73 2.42 5.91
CA GLY A 302 -7.75 1.72 4.62
C GLY A 302 -8.61 0.46 4.64
N PHE A 303 -9.11 0.01 3.51
CA PHE A 303 -9.80 -1.28 3.38
C PHE A 303 -9.39 -2.02 2.11
N ASN A 304 -9.47 -3.35 2.15
CA ASN A 304 -9.26 -4.23 1.00
C ASN A 304 -10.28 -5.37 1.08
N ILE A 305 -11.22 -5.42 0.14
CA ILE A 305 -12.32 -6.38 0.13
C ILE A 305 -12.17 -7.24 -1.12
N PRO A 306 -11.84 -8.54 -0.99
CA PRO A 306 -11.84 -9.46 -2.13
C PRO A 306 -13.21 -9.52 -2.78
N LEU A 307 -13.25 -9.36 -4.10
CA LEU A 307 -14.47 -9.44 -4.91
C LEU A 307 -14.58 -10.80 -5.59
N THR A 308 -14.18 -11.87 -4.90
CA THR A 308 -14.21 -13.23 -5.43
C THR A 308 -15.61 -13.63 -5.87
N GLY A 309 -15.73 -14.03 -7.13
CA GLY A 309 -16.99 -14.49 -7.72
C GLY A 309 -17.88 -13.39 -8.28
N LEU A 310 -17.48 -12.11 -8.17
CA LEU A 310 -18.11 -11.01 -8.89
C LEU A 310 -17.63 -11.02 -10.36
N THR A 311 -18.44 -10.46 -11.26
CA THR A 311 -18.20 -10.52 -12.71
C THR A 311 -18.35 -9.14 -13.36
N ASP A 312 -17.83 -8.99 -14.56
CA ASP A 312 -18.07 -7.80 -15.40
C ASP A 312 -19.53 -7.77 -15.89
N GLY A 313 -19.96 -6.62 -16.41
CA GLY A 313 -21.32 -6.41 -16.90
C GLY A 313 -22.40 -6.20 -15.82
N VAL A 314 -22.04 -6.28 -14.53
CA VAL A 314 -22.89 -5.95 -13.39
C VAL A 314 -22.47 -4.61 -12.79
N VAL A 315 -23.46 -3.79 -12.42
CA VAL A 315 -23.22 -2.58 -11.62
C VAL A 315 -23.29 -2.96 -10.15
N TYR A 316 -22.18 -2.74 -9.45
CA TYR A 316 -22.08 -2.89 -8.02
C TYR A 316 -22.17 -1.53 -7.35
N ARG A 317 -22.64 -1.51 -6.11
CA ARG A 317 -22.72 -0.32 -5.27
C ARG A 317 -21.95 -0.56 -3.99
N VAL A 318 -21.04 0.35 -3.66
CA VAL A 318 -20.30 0.36 -2.40
C VAL A 318 -20.84 1.44 -1.47
N GLU A 319 -20.99 1.08 -0.21
CA GLU A 319 -21.49 1.94 0.86
C GLU A 319 -20.61 1.85 2.09
N ALA A 320 -20.36 2.98 2.75
CA ALA A 320 -19.82 3.05 4.10
C ALA A 320 -20.90 3.66 5.02
N PRO A 321 -21.88 2.85 5.51
CA PRO A 321 -23.12 3.36 6.08
C PRO A 321 -22.93 4.29 7.28
N ASP A 322 -21.89 4.04 8.09
CA ASP A 322 -21.60 4.81 9.30
C ASP A 322 -21.07 6.22 8.99
N THR A 323 -20.62 6.47 7.76
CA THR A 323 -20.12 7.79 7.32
C THR A 323 -21.21 8.78 6.95
N GLY A 324 -22.42 8.31 6.65
CA GLY A 324 -23.51 9.13 6.10
C GLY A 324 -23.27 9.67 4.68
N LEU A 325 -22.17 9.26 4.01
CA LEU A 325 -21.86 9.64 2.64
C LEU A 325 -22.72 8.86 1.64
N ALA A 326 -22.88 9.43 0.45
CA ALA A 326 -23.61 8.77 -0.64
C ALA A 326 -22.88 7.50 -1.11
N ALA A 327 -23.67 6.51 -1.51
CA ALA A 327 -23.15 5.31 -2.14
C ALA A 327 -22.42 5.62 -3.46
N GLN A 328 -21.39 4.85 -3.77
CA GLN A 328 -20.66 4.94 -5.03
C GLN A 328 -20.90 3.66 -5.84
N THR A 329 -20.89 3.76 -7.17
CA THR A 329 -21.12 2.61 -8.05
C THR A 329 -19.88 2.30 -8.88
N PHE A 330 -19.64 1.03 -9.15
CA PHE A 330 -18.57 0.58 -10.04
C PHE A 330 -18.99 -0.63 -10.87
N THR A 331 -18.24 -0.91 -11.92
CA THR A 331 -18.31 -2.14 -12.70
C THR A 331 -16.94 -2.79 -12.71
N LEU A 332 -16.88 -4.11 -12.76
CA LEU A 332 -15.61 -4.79 -12.98
C LEU A 332 -15.23 -4.74 -14.46
N ASN A 333 -13.94 -4.52 -14.71
CA ASN A 333 -13.34 -4.69 -16.03
C ASN A 333 -12.62 -6.03 -16.06
N ALA A 334 -12.94 -6.86 -17.05
CA ALA A 334 -12.37 -8.19 -17.22
C ALA A 334 -11.59 -8.28 -18.53
N HIS A 335 -10.44 -8.94 -18.49
CA HIS A 335 -9.66 -9.28 -19.67
C HIS A 335 -9.00 -10.66 -19.46
N THR A 336 -8.45 -11.23 -20.53
CA THR A 336 -7.80 -12.55 -20.47
C THR A 336 -6.32 -12.39 -20.74
N GLU A 337 -5.51 -12.85 -19.80
CA GLU A 337 -4.05 -12.92 -19.94
C GLU A 337 -3.61 -14.39 -20.06
N ASP A 338 -2.49 -14.62 -20.76
CA ASP A 338 -1.95 -15.97 -20.99
C ASP A 338 -0.63 -16.17 -20.24
N TYR A 339 -0.69 -16.94 -19.14
CA TYR A 339 0.46 -17.35 -18.33
C TYR A 339 0.87 -18.80 -18.61
N GLY A 340 0.69 -19.26 -19.86
CA GLY A 340 0.75 -20.67 -20.25
C GLY A 340 -0.60 -21.39 -20.07
N ALA A 341 -1.58 -20.70 -19.51
CA ALA A 341 -3.00 -21.01 -19.48
C ALA A 341 -3.77 -19.69 -19.42
N PRO A 342 -4.99 -19.62 -19.99
CA PRO A 342 -5.81 -18.41 -19.92
C PRO A 342 -6.25 -18.15 -18.47
N VAL A 343 -5.98 -16.93 -18.01
CA VAL A 343 -6.43 -16.39 -16.72
C VAL A 343 -7.41 -15.26 -16.99
N ILE A 344 -8.61 -15.34 -16.40
CA ILE A 344 -9.53 -14.21 -16.39
C ILE A 344 -9.05 -13.23 -15.32
N PHE A 345 -8.65 -12.06 -15.76
CA PHE A 345 -8.08 -11.00 -14.93
C PHE A 345 -9.12 -9.90 -14.74
N TYR A 346 -9.46 -9.62 -13.48
CA TYR A 346 -10.34 -8.51 -13.13
C TYR A 346 -9.55 -7.38 -12.51
N ASP A 347 -9.69 -6.17 -13.06
CA ASP A 347 -9.03 -4.97 -12.52
C ASP A 347 -9.56 -4.66 -11.11
N ASN A 348 -8.65 -4.28 -10.22
CA ASN A 348 -9.04 -3.74 -8.91
C ASN A 348 -9.85 -2.45 -9.08
N VAL A 349 -10.63 -2.12 -8.05
CA VAL A 349 -11.46 -0.90 -8.03
C VAL A 349 -11.17 -0.08 -6.78
N TYR A 350 -11.20 1.24 -6.93
CA TYR A 350 -10.95 2.18 -5.84
C TYR A 350 -12.25 2.86 -5.41
N SER A 351 -12.44 3.03 -4.09
CA SER A 351 -13.50 3.87 -3.52
C SER A 351 -12.97 4.57 -2.27
N SER A 352 -13.29 5.84 -2.07
CA SER A 352 -12.93 6.55 -0.84
C SER A 352 -14.11 7.29 -0.24
N PHE A 353 -14.15 7.31 1.09
CA PHE A 353 -15.22 7.91 1.88
C PHE A 353 -14.61 9.00 2.77
N MET A 354 -14.55 10.21 2.23
CA MET A 354 -14.00 11.37 2.92
C MET A 354 -15.09 12.10 3.70
N MET A 355 -15.02 12.02 5.02
CA MET A 355 -15.92 12.77 5.89
C MET A 355 -15.39 14.19 6.09
N VAL A 356 -16.21 15.18 5.78
CA VAL A 356 -15.92 16.58 6.11
C VAL A 356 -16.62 16.89 7.44
N PRO A 357 -15.92 17.46 8.44
CA PRO A 357 -16.60 17.86 9.67
C PRO A 357 -17.71 18.87 9.36
N GLU A 358 -18.92 18.60 9.85
CA GLU A 358 -20.02 19.55 9.87
C GLU A 358 -19.52 20.90 10.44
N PRO A 359 -19.69 22.04 9.73
CA PRO A 359 -19.27 23.36 10.20
C PRO A 359 -19.89 23.78 11.56
N GLY A 360 -20.91 23.07 12.06
CA GLY A 360 -21.69 23.42 13.24
C GLY A 360 -21.18 22.88 14.59
N SER A 361 -20.26 21.92 14.62
CA SER A 361 -19.85 21.23 15.87
C SER A 361 -19.07 22.13 16.83
N LEU A 362 -18.28 23.07 16.29
CA LEU A 362 -17.54 24.05 17.09
C LEU A 362 -18.43 25.16 17.66
N LEU A 363 -19.56 25.46 17.00
CA LEU A 363 -20.49 26.51 17.46
C LEU A 363 -21.38 26.05 18.62
N LEU A 364 -21.72 24.75 18.66
CA LEU A 364 -22.52 24.16 19.74
C LEU A 364 -21.74 24.03 21.06
N CYS A 365 -20.42 23.83 21.01
CA CYS A 365 -19.57 23.82 22.21
C CYS A 365 -19.43 25.22 22.85
N LEU A 366 -19.54 26.30 22.07
CA LEU A 366 -19.52 27.68 22.59
C LEU A 366 -20.84 28.11 23.24
N LEU A 367 -21.98 27.58 22.80
CA LEU A 367 -23.29 27.90 23.36
C LEU A 367 -23.63 27.13 24.65
N ALA A 368 -22.97 25.99 24.89
CA ALA A 368 -23.14 25.22 26.15
C ALA A 368 -22.35 25.80 27.34
N ALA A 369 -21.44 26.75 27.10
CA ALA A 369 -20.58 27.36 28.14
C ALA A 369 -21.14 28.64 28.79
N VAL A 370 -22.35 29.09 28.42
CA VAL A 370 -23.03 30.23 29.08
C VAL A 370 -24.45 29.79 29.44
N PRO A 371 -24.70 29.44 30.71
CA PRO A 371 -25.22 30.45 31.64
C PRO A 371 -24.89 30.19 33.12
N LEU A 372 -24.01 30.99 33.75
CA LEU A 372 -23.93 31.05 35.23
C LEU A 372 -23.42 32.38 35.79
N LEU A 373 -23.60 33.49 35.05
CA LEU A 373 -23.32 34.84 35.55
C LEU A 373 -24.51 35.75 35.32
N GLY A 374 -25.50 35.60 36.19
CA GLY A 374 -26.60 36.55 36.22
C GLY A 374 -27.74 36.06 37.06
N PHE A 375 -27.60 36.09 38.40
CA PHE A 375 -28.66 36.42 39.34
C PHE A 375 -28.09 36.33 40.77
N ARG A 376 -27.60 37.46 41.30
CA ARG A 376 -27.73 37.74 42.73
C ARG A 376 -28.26 39.15 42.92
N SER A 377 -29.56 39.17 43.16
CA SER A 377 -30.36 40.33 43.53
C SER A 377 -29.95 40.89 44.89
N ARG A 378 -30.08 42.20 45.00
CA ARG A 378 -29.97 42.98 46.23
C ARG A 378 -30.94 42.48 47.30
N ARG A 379 -30.47 42.37 48.54
CA ARG A 379 -31.27 42.67 49.74
C ARG A 379 -30.42 43.42 50.77
N SER A 380 -30.95 44.57 51.16
CA SER A 380 -30.59 45.47 52.25
C SER A 380 -30.79 44.82 53.63
N PHE A 381 -30.03 45.23 54.65
CA PHE A 381 -30.50 45.86 55.90
C PHE A 381 -29.35 46.04 56.93
N PHE A 382 -29.38 47.22 57.57
CA PHE A 382 -28.56 47.79 58.66
C PHE A 382 -27.19 48.37 58.33
#